data_AF-K9H4D0-F1
#
_entry.id   AF-K9H4D0-F1
#
_cell.length_a   1.000
_cell.length_b   1.000
_cell.length_c   1.000
_cell.angle_alpha   90.00
_cell.angle_beta   90.00
_cell.angle_gamma   90.00
#
_symmetry.space_group_name_H-M   'P 1'
#
loop_
_entity.id
_entity.type
_entity.pdbx_description
1 polymer ?
#
loop_
_entity_poly.entity_id
_entity_poly.type
_entity_poly.pdbx_seq_one_letter_code
_entity_poly.pdbx_strand_id
1 'polypeptide(L)'
;MTTPAPDALPFTVELPILAAVLVHNHAIRKAFAAVLPSETVVREWFDLTEALGADDRCGRLVADWKGNKSESLVLACVLMKADFAGRADALMPRVFTTWDGLDARNKAMVLDMLEGVDDTDAVEGPAV
;
A
#
# COMPACT_ATOMS: atom_id res chain seq x y z
N MET A 1 -22.21 -11.94 22.16
CA MET A 1 -21.02 -12.04 21.30
C MET A 1 -21.25 -11.10 20.14
N THR A 2 -20.64 -9.92 20.18
CA THR A 2 -20.87 -8.87 19.19
C THR A 2 -20.04 -9.23 17.97
N THR A 3 -20.69 -9.66 16.89
CA THR A 3 -20.05 -9.84 15.59
C THR A 3 -19.40 -8.50 15.20
N PRO A 4 -18.08 -8.41 14.96
CA PRO A 4 -17.47 -7.18 14.53
C PRO A 4 -18.11 -6.74 13.21
N ALA A 5 -18.39 -5.45 13.06
CA ALA A 5 -18.96 -4.88 11.84
C ALA A 5 -18.07 -5.27 10.65
N PRO A 6 -18.64 -5.75 9.52
CA PRO A 6 -17.90 -6.36 8.41
C PRO A 6 -16.94 -5.42 7.64
N ASP A 7 -16.73 -4.19 8.12
CA ASP A 7 -15.91 -3.16 7.47
C ASP A 7 -14.81 -2.56 8.36
N ALA A 8 -14.70 -2.98 9.63
CA ALA A 8 -13.60 -2.51 10.47
C ALA A 8 -12.31 -3.26 10.13
N LEU A 9 -11.27 -2.53 9.74
CA LEU A 9 -9.92 -3.07 9.66
C LEU A 9 -9.51 -3.60 11.04
N PRO A 10 -8.82 -4.76 11.12
CA PRO A 10 -8.36 -5.25 12.41
C PRO A 10 -7.25 -4.35 12.99
N PHE A 11 -6.60 -3.53 12.16
CA PHE A 11 -5.51 -2.60 12.49
C PHE A 11 -5.88 -1.15 12.19
N THR A 12 -5.08 -0.21 12.68
CA THR A 12 -5.26 1.24 12.50
C THR A 12 -4.37 1.77 11.38
N VAL A 13 -4.93 2.65 10.54
CA VAL A 13 -4.17 3.37 9.49
C VAL A 13 -4.42 4.86 9.63
N GLU A 14 -3.37 5.61 9.94
CA GLU A 14 -3.34 7.06 10.04
C GLU A 14 -2.72 7.70 8.79
N LEU A 15 -1.97 6.93 8.00
CA LEU A 15 -1.41 7.34 6.70
C LEU A 15 -2.53 7.61 5.67
N PRO A 16 -2.81 8.88 5.27
CA PRO A 16 -4.03 9.23 4.54
C PRO A 16 -4.18 8.52 3.19
N ILE A 17 -3.09 8.43 2.41
CA ILE A 17 -3.12 7.80 1.09
C ILE A 17 -3.34 6.29 1.20
N LEU A 18 -2.73 5.62 2.18
CA LEU A 18 -2.96 4.20 2.41
C LEU A 18 -4.39 3.94 2.90
N ALA A 19 -4.90 4.79 3.79
CA ALA A 19 -6.31 4.72 4.22
C ALA A 19 -7.25 4.84 3.01
N ALA A 20 -7.00 5.78 2.10
CA ALA A 20 -7.79 5.94 0.87
C ALA A 20 -7.73 4.69 -0.03
N VAL A 21 -6.54 4.10 -0.21
CA VAL A 21 -6.36 2.85 -0.96
C VAL A 21 -7.18 1.72 -0.35
N LEU A 22 -7.09 1.51 0.96
CA LEU A 22 -7.79 0.42 1.66
C LEU A 22 -9.31 0.61 1.66
N VAL A 23 -9.79 1.85 1.76
CA VAL A 23 -11.23 2.16 1.64
C VAL A 23 -11.73 1.85 0.23
N HIS A 24 -10.95 2.15 -0.80
CA HIS A 24 -11.38 1.99 -2.18
C HIS A 24 -11.20 0.57 -2.74
N ASN A 25 -10.14 -0.13 -2.33
CA ASN A 25 -9.75 -1.44 -2.86
C ASN A 25 -10.02 -2.54 -1.83
N HIS A 26 -11.23 -3.11 -1.87
CA HIS A 26 -11.65 -4.16 -0.93
C HIS A 26 -10.76 -5.41 -0.96
N ALA A 27 -10.21 -5.78 -2.13
CA ALA A 27 -9.29 -6.90 -2.25
C ALA A 27 -7.98 -6.63 -1.49
N ILE A 28 -7.39 -5.44 -1.67
CA ILE A 28 -6.19 -4.99 -0.96
C ILE A 28 -6.48 -4.94 0.54
N ARG A 29 -7.60 -4.32 0.93
CA ARG A 29 -8.05 -4.28 2.33
C ARG A 29 -8.09 -5.66 2.98
N LYS A 30 -8.70 -6.63 2.29
CA LYS A 30 -8.80 -8.02 2.77
C LYS A 30 -7.44 -8.70 2.87
N ALA A 31 -6.55 -8.47 1.91
CA ALA A 31 -5.21 -9.03 1.92
C ALA A 31 -4.39 -8.51 3.10
N PHE A 32 -4.42 -7.20 3.37
CA PHE A 32 -3.77 -6.62 4.54
C PHE A 32 -4.38 -7.11 5.85
N ALA A 33 -5.71 -7.17 5.95
CA ALA A 33 -6.39 -7.69 7.13
C ALA A 33 -6.09 -9.17 7.43
N ALA A 34 -5.68 -9.95 6.44
CA ALA A 34 -5.30 -11.35 6.62
C ALA A 34 -3.88 -11.53 7.18
N VAL A 35 -3.00 -10.53 7.04
CA VAL A 35 -1.58 -10.66 7.41
C VAL A 35 -1.13 -9.72 8.52
N LEU A 36 -1.82 -8.58 8.71
CA LEU A 36 -1.46 -7.62 9.74
C LEU A 36 -2.15 -7.93 11.08
N PRO A 37 -1.40 -7.96 12.19
CA PRO A 37 -1.97 -8.07 13.54
C PRO A 37 -2.88 -6.89 13.87
N SER A 38 -3.82 -7.11 14.80
CA SER A 38 -4.83 -6.10 15.16
C SER A 38 -4.27 -4.86 15.87
N GLU A 39 -3.16 -5.03 16.55
CA GLU A 39 -2.44 -3.99 17.28
C GLU A 39 -1.57 -3.11 16.36
N THR A 40 -1.51 -3.43 15.07
CA THR A 40 -0.74 -2.65 14.09
C THR A 40 -1.31 -1.24 13.97
N VAL A 41 -0.44 -0.24 13.97
CA VAL A 41 -0.76 1.15 13.68
C VAL A 41 0.18 1.63 12.59
N VAL A 42 -0.37 2.05 11.45
CA VAL A 42 0.40 2.54 10.30
C VAL A 42 0.24 4.04 10.16
N ARG A 43 1.23 4.82 10.60
CA ARG A 43 1.25 6.28 10.52
C ARG A 43 2.03 6.77 9.31
N GLU A 44 3.11 6.06 9.00
CA GLU A 44 3.97 6.34 7.85
C GLU A 44 4.34 5.05 7.10
N TRP A 45 5.03 5.20 5.97
CA TRP A 45 5.43 4.05 5.15
C TRP A 45 6.39 3.11 5.88
N PHE A 46 7.25 3.65 6.74
CA PHE A 46 8.18 2.86 7.54
C PHE A 46 7.47 1.89 8.49
N ASP A 47 6.38 2.33 9.15
CA ASP A 47 5.55 1.45 9.99
C ASP A 47 4.99 0.26 9.17
N LEU A 48 4.59 0.53 7.92
CA LEU A 48 4.10 -0.52 7.02
C LEU A 48 5.22 -1.49 6.63
N THR A 49 6.42 -0.98 6.38
CA THR A 49 7.63 -1.77 6.11
C THR A 49 7.93 -2.72 7.27
N GLU A 50 7.97 -2.21 8.51
CA GLU A 50 8.21 -3.05 9.70
C GLU A 50 7.10 -4.09 9.89
N ALA A 51 5.83 -3.67 9.78
CA ALA A 51 4.68 -4.52 10.04
C ALA A 51 4.57 -5.68 9.02
N LEU A 52 4.91 -5.43 7.75
CA LEU A 52 4.93 -6.44 6.68
C LEU A 52 6.23 -7.27 6.65
N GLY A 53 7.34 -6.71 7.10
CA GLY A 53 8.64 -7.39 7.15
C GLY A 53 8.70 -8.46 8.24
N ALA A 54 8.00 -8.23 9.35
CA ALA A 54 7.88 -9.22 10.42
C ALA A 54 7.25 -10.54 9.91
N ASP A 55 7.87 -11.66 10.25
CA ASP A 55 7.41 -13.03 9.92
C ASP A 55 7.13 -13.30 8.43
N ASP A 56 7.81 -12.59 7.51
CA ASP A 56 7.58 -12.64 6.06
C ASP A 56 6.10 -12.45 5.66
N ARG A 57 5.38 -11.58 6.39
CA ARG A 57 3.98 -11.26 6.10
C ARG A 57 3.81 -10.72 4.69
N CYS A 58 4.76 -9.93 4.20
CA CYS A 58 4.79 -9.47 2.81
C CYS A 58 4.83 -10.64 1.81
N GLY A 59 5.67 -11.65 2.06
CA GLY A 59 5.73 -12.86 1.25
C GLY A 59 4.41 -13.61 1.21
N ARG A 60 3.75 -13.78 2.38
CA ARG A 60 2.42 -14.40 2.46
C ARG A 60 1.34 -13.59 1.73
N LEU A 61 1.35 -12.26 1.91
CA LEU A 61 0.41 -11.36 1.26
C LEU A 61 0.46 -11.51 -0.26
N VAL A 62 1.67 -11.55 -0.83
CA VAL A 62 1.86 -11.70 -2.28
C VAL A 62 1.51 -13.11 -2.75
N ALA A 63 1.89 -14.15 -2.00
CA ALA A 63 1.59 -15.54 -2.37
C ALA A 63 0.08 -15.83 -2.40
N ASP A 64 -0.69 -15.24 -1.49
CA ASP A 64 -2.13 -15.45 -1.38
C ASP A 64 -2.95 -14.42 -2.18
N TRP A 65 -2.30 -13.52 -2.91
CA TRP A 65 -2.96 -12.46 -3.68
C TRP A 65 -3.79 -13.02 -4.84
N LYS A 66 -5.05 -12.57 -4.94
CA LYS A 66 -6.01 -12.99 -5.98
C LYS A 66 -6.77 -11.80 -6.60
N GLY A 67 -6.19 -10.61 -6.55
CA GLY A 67 -6.80 -9.42 -7.13
C GLY A 67 -6.66 -9.37 -8.66
N ASN A 68 -7.39 -8.45 -9.27
CA ASN A 68 -7.32 -8.18 -10.70
C ASN A 68 -6.09 -7.33 -11.08
N LYS A 69 -5.93 -7.02 -12.37
CA LYS A 69 -4.77 -6.27 -12.88
C LYS A 69 -4.64 -4.87 -12.24
N SER A 70 -5.72 -4.10 -12.14
CA SER A 70 -5.69 -2.76 -11.53
C SER A 70 -5.35 -2.82 -10.06
N GLU A 71 -5.97 -3.74 -9.32
CA GLU A 71 -5.70 -3.91 -7.88
C GLU A 71 -4.25 -4.38 -7.65
N SER A 72 -3.73 -5.24 -8.52
CA SER A 72 -2.34 -5.69 -8.47
C SER A 72 -1.36 -4.54 -8.71
N LEU A 73 -1.69 -3.59 -9.59
CA LEU A 73 -0.87 -2.39 -9.78
C LEU A 73 -0.85 -1.53 -8.52
N VAL A 74 -2.03 -1.24 -7.96
CA VAL A 74 -2.13 -0.43 -6.74
C VAL A 74 -1.37 -1.08 -5.59
N LEU A 75 -1.53 -2.40 -5.41
CA LEU A 75 -0.77 -3.14 -4.41
C LEU A 75 0.73 -3.09 -4.69
N ALA A 76 1.17 -3.25 -5.95
CA ALA A 76 2.59 -3.12 -6.31
C ALA A 76 3.14 -1.73 -5.96
N CYS A 77 2.39 -0.65 -6.20
CA CYS A 77 2.79 0.71 -5.82
C CYS A 77 2.89 0.87 -4.29
N VAL A 78 1.94 0.32 -3.53
CA VAL A 78 2.00 0.31 -2.05
C VAL A 78 3.25 -0.45 -1.58
N LEU A 79 3.50 -1.63 -2.14
CA LEU A 79 4.68 -2.43 -1.80
C LEU A 79 5.99 -1.73 -2.17
N MET A 80 6.02 -0.98 -3.28
CA MET A 80 7.18 -0.14 -3.63
C MET A 80 7.41 0.98 -2.62
N LYS A 81 6.36 1.68 -2.18
CA LYS A 81 6.48 2.73 -1.16
C LYS A 81 6.87 2.19 0.21
N ALA A 82 6.57 0.93 0.49
CA ALA A 82 6.98 0.21 1.70
C ALA A 82 8.30 -0.59 1.52
N ASP A 83 9.19 -0.16 0.62
CA ASP A 83 10.52 -0.76 0.38
C ASP A 83 10.55 -2.25 -0.04
N PHE A 84 9.43 -2.80 -0.50
CA PHE A 84 9.32 -4.16 -1.02
C PHE A 84 9.36 -4.22 -2.55
N ALA A 85 10.29 -3.50 -3.19
CA ALA A 85 10.38 -3.40 -4.65
C ALA A 85 10.46 -4.77 -5.35
N GLY A 86 11.21 -5.74 -4.80
CA GLY A 86 11.29 -7.08 -5.37
C GLY A 86 9.97 -7.87 -5.31
N ARG A 87 9.14 -7.62 -4.29
CA ARG A 87 7.80 -8.23 -4.17
C ARG A 87 6.80 -7.52 -5.07
N ALA A 88 6.93 -6.20 -5.24
CA ALA A 88 6.16 -5.43 -6.19
C ALA A 88 6.40 -5.88 -7.64
N ASP A 89 7.64 -6.11 -8.04
CA ASP A 89 7.98 -6.61 -9.38
C ASP A 89 7.49 -8.06 -9.60
N ALA A 90 7.57 -8.92 -8.57
CA ALA A 90 7.00 -10.26 -8.64
C ALA A 90 5.48 -10.26 -8.82
N LEU A 91 4.79 -9.29 -8.22
CA LEU A 91 3.35 -9.11 -8.34
C LEU A 91 2.95 -8.53 -9.70
N MET A 92 3.70 -7.53 -10.16
CA MET A 92 3.44 -6.84 -11.41
C MET A 92 4.74 -6.45 -12.10
N PRO A 93 5.27 -7.33 -12.97
CA PRO A 93 6.51 -7.05 -13.70
C PRO A 93 6.37 -5.77 -14.52
N ARG A 94 7.39 -4.90 -14.43
CA ARG A 94 7.40 -3.61 -15.14
C ARG A 94 6.21 -2.69 -14.81
N VAL A 95 5.90 -2.59 -13.52
CA VAL A 95 4.85 -1.75 -12.92
C VAL A 95 4.68 -0.37 -13.61
N PHE A 96 5.77 0.35 -13.88
CA PHE A 96 5.75 1.69 -14.50
C PHE A 96 5.56 1.73 -16.02
N THR A 97 5.62 0.59 -16.70
CA THR A 97 5.35 0.51 -18.15
C THR A 97 3.94 0.00 -18.44
N THR A 98 3.23 -0.47 -17.41
CA THR A 98 1.90 -1.07 -17.54
C THR A 98 0.81 -0.04 -17.23
N TRP A 99 0.82 1.09 -17.94
CA TRP A 99 -0.16 2.17 -17.76
C TRP A 99 -1.48 1.95 -18.50
N ASP A 100 -1.46 1.11 -19.54
CA ASP A 100 -2.59 0.96 -20.45
C ASP A 100 -3.63 -0.02 -19.89
N GLY A 101 -4.90 0.44 -19.87
CA GLY A 101 -6.04 -0.30 -19.33
C GLY A 101 -6.28 -0.17 -17.82
N LEU A 102 -5.66 0.80 -17.14
CA LEU A 102 -6.01 1.17 -15.76
C LEU A 102 -7.31 1.96 -15.72
N ASP A 103 -8.14 1.68 -14.71
CA ASP A 103 -9.26 2.56 -14.40
C ASP A 103 -8.75 3.91 -13.86
N ALA A 104 -9.52 4.97 -14.13
CA ALA A 104 -9.10 6.34 -13.86
C ALA A 104 -8.84 6.63 -12.37
N ARG A 105 -9.53 5.92 -11.45
CA ARG A 105 -9.41 6.17 -10.02
C ARG A 105 -8.16 5.51 -9.43
N ASN A 106 -7.88 4.26 -9.81
CA ASN A 106 -6.61 3.62 -9.45
C ASN A 106 -5.42 4.33 -10.10
N LYS A 107 -5.59 4.85 -11.33
CA LYS A 107 -4.58 5.70 -11.97
C LYS A 107 -4.30 6.97 -11.17
N ALA A 108 -5.34 7.65 -10.66
CA ALA A 108 -5.19 8.82 -9.81
C ALA A 108 -4.48 8.48 -8.49
N MET A 109 -4.85 7.37 -7.83
CA MET A 109 -4.17 6.94 -6.59
C MET A 109 -2.69 6.61 -6.80
N VAL A 110 -2.34 5.98 -7.93
CA VAL A 110 -0.95 5.72 -8.29
C VAL A 110 -0.21 7.04 -8.53
N LEU A 111 -0.83 8.00 -9.22
CA LEU A 111 -0.25 9.33 -9.40
C LEU A 111 -0.05 10.03 -8.06
N ASP A 112 -1.04 10.04 -7.16
CA ASP A 112 -0.91 10.62 -5.81
C ASP A 112 0.23 9.97 -5.01
N MET A 113 0.43 8.66 -5.13
CA MET A 113 1.56 7.95 -4.50
C MET A 113 2.93 8.33 -5.08
N LEU A 114 2.98 8.68 -6.37
CA LEU A 114 4.20 9.07 -7.09
C LEU A 114 4.50 10.56 -6.97
N GLU A 115 3.47 11.41 -6.97
CA GLU A 115 3.54 12.87 -6.80
C GLU A 115 3.80 13.26 -5.34
N GLY A 116 3.67 12.33 -4.40
CA GLY A 116 4.30 12.38 -3.06
C GLY A 116 5.82 12.24 -3.13
N VAL A 117 6.45 13.15 -3.88
CA VAL A 117 7.89 13.43 -3.95
C VAL A 117 8.33 13.90 -2.57
N ASP A 118 9.26 13.16 -1.97
CA ASP A 118 10.12 13.48 -0.84
C ASP A 118 9.69 14.61 0.11
N ASP A 119 9.32 14.25 1.34
CA ASP A 119 9.24 15.16 2.49
C ASP A 119 10.62 15.73 2.92
N THR A 120 11.64 15.74 2.06
CA THR A 120 12.93 16.41 2.33
C THR A 120 13.63 16.88 1.05
N ASP A 121 13.15 17.99 0.49
CA ASP A 121 14.04 19.00 -0.07
C ASP A 121 13.49 20.39 0.26
N ALA A 122 13.37 20.63 1.58
CA ALA A 122 13.58 21.97 2.10
C ALA A 122 15.04 22.32 1.79
N VAL A 123 15.28 22.84 0.58
CA VAL A 123 16.46 23.65 0.33
C VAL A 123 16.32 24.84 1.28
N GLU A 124 16.98 24.75 2.43
CA GLU A 124 17.44 25.92 3.16
C GLU A 124 18.26 26.74 2.16
N GLY A 125 17.59 27.67 1.48
CA GLY A 125 18.28 28.74 0.79
C GLY A 125 19.19 29.41 1.82
N PRO A 126 20.47 29.65 1.49
CA PRO A 126 21.37 30.26 2.45
C PRO A 126 20.79 31.63 2.84
N ALA A 127 20.62 31.83 4.13
CA ALA A 127 20.35 33.16 4.67
C ALA A 127 21.49 34.09 4.24
N VAL A 128 21.18 35.01 3.33
CA VAL A 128 22.00 36.19 3.01
C VAL A 128 21.17 37.41 3.30
#